data_AF-A0A239BCQ0-F1
#
_entry.id   AF-A0A239BCQ0-F1
#
_cell.length_a   1.000
_cell.length_b   1.000
_cell.length_c   1.000
_cell.angle_alpha   90.00
_cell.angle_beta   90.00
_cell.angle_gamma   90.00
#
_symmetry.space_group_name_H-M   'P 1'
#
loop_
_entity.id
_entity.type
_entity.pdbx_description
1 polymer ?
#
loop_
_entity_poly.entity_id
_entity_poly.type
_entity_poly.pdbx_seq_one_letter_code
_entity_poly.pdbx_strand_id
1 'polypeptide(L)'
;MGHMRLNDVVAEIIGDVMAGHAVNKRQAAVKRWDDIDADGQYLAGIDGVVTRIDTRARRLKLKAEQAAAPDQAELPFSLPAAVAMDLEGTTLVSTRQLTRTEFARAIEIRHRQIANDSAALREWREALRQADQFWVDNPTWRFGDCLTAILTQNGLPHLSGKEAAQ
;
A
#
# COMPACT_ATOMS: atom_id res chain seq x y z
N MET A 1 22.06 -10.38 -19.64
CA MET A 1 21.22 -9.26 -19.18
C MET A 1 19.79 -9.72 -19.25
N GLY A 2 18.95 -9.37 -18.27
CA GLY A 2 17.52 -9.67 -18.32
C GLY A 2 16.86 -9.09 -19.57
N HIS A 3 15.76 -9.71 -19.98
CA HIS A 3 15.05 -9.39 -21.22
C HIS A 3 13.60 -8.99 -21.00
N MET A 4 13.10 -9.10 -19.76
CA MET A 4 11.72 -8.84 -19.42
C MET A 4 11.56 -7.44 -18.84
N ARG A 5 10.46 -6.76 -19.16
CA ARG A 5 10.14 -5.51 -18.49
C ARG A 5 9.76 -5.78 -17.04
N LEU A 6 10.03 -4.81 -16.15
CA LEU A 6 9.63 -4.90 -14.74
C LEU A 6 8.15 -5.30 -14.56
N ASN A 7 7.26 -4.68 -15.33
CA ASN A 7 5.82 -4.94 -15.23
C ASN A 7 5.44 -6.38 -15.62
N ASP A 8 6.15 -6.98 -16.58
CA ASP A 8 5.88 -8.36 -17.01
C ASP A 8 6.27 -9.34 -15.91
N VAL A 9 7.44 -9.14 -15.29
CA VAL A 9 7.90 -9.94 -14.14
C VAL A 9 6.95 -9.78 -12.95
N VAL A 10 6.48 -8.57 -12.66
CA VAL A 10 5.48 -8.35 -11.60
C VAL A 10 4.16 -9.04 -11.94
N ALA A 11 3.69 -8.94 -13.18
CA ALA A 11 2.44 -9.56 -13.62
C ALA A 11 2.49 -11.09 -13.45
N GLU A 12 3.60 -11.74 -13.78
CA GLU A 12 3.77 -13.18 -13.57
C GLU A 12 3.75 -13.56 -12.08
N ILE A 13 4.45 -12.81 -11.22
CA ILE A 13 4.45 -13.04 -9.77
C ILE A 13 3.03 -12.88 -9.19
N ILE A 14 2.26 -11.90 -9.68
CA ILE A 14 0.87 -11.72 -9.29
C ILE A 14 -0.01 -12.83 -9.86
N GLY A 15 0.27 -13.32 -11.07
CA GLY A 15 -0.36 -14.50 -11.66
C GLY A 15 -0.29 -15.72 -10.75
N ASP A 16 0.86 -15.98 -10.13
CA ASP A 16 1.02 -17.07 -9.15
C ASP A 16 0.11 -16.88 -7.92
N VAL A 17 -0.02 -15.65 -7.43
CA VAL A 17 -0.94 -15.32 -6.31
C VAL A 17 -2.39 -15.57 -6.72
N MET A 18 -2.78 -15.13 -7.92
CA MET A 18 -4.12 -15.31 -8.46
C MET A 18 -4.45 -16.78 -8.73
N ALA A 19 -3.46 -17.61 -9.03
CA ALA A 19 -3.58 -19.07 -9.11
C ALA A 19 -3.72 -19.75 -7.73
N GLY A 20 -3.68 -18.99 -6.64
CA GLY A 20 -3.84 -19.47 -5.27
C GLY A 20 -2.55 -19.91 -4.59
N HIS A 21 -1.38 -19.56 -5.14
CA HIS A 21 -0.10 -19.87 -4.52
C HIS A 21 0.29 -18.82 -3.49
N ALA A 22 0.82 -19.27 -2.35
CA ALA A 22 1.39 -18.38 -1.35
C ALA A 22 2.76 -17.88 -1.84
N VAL A 23 2.85 -16.59 -2.17
CA VAL A 23 4.09 -15.98 -2.67
C VAL A 23 4.76 -15.15 -1.59
N ASN A 24 6.01 -15.50 -1.26
CA ASN A 24 6.88 -14.60 -0.52
C ASN A 24 7.44 -13.53 -1.48
N LYS A 25 6.90 -12.31 -1.42
CA LYS A 25 7.25 -11.19 -2.31
C LYS A 25 8.76 -10.93 -2.38
N ARG A 26 9.48 -11.00 -1.25
CA ARG A 26 10.93 -10.77 -1.22
C ARG A 26 11.68 -11.86 -1.96
N GLN A 27 11.33 -13.12 -1.71
CA GLN A 27 11.99 -14.25 -2.37
C GLN A 27 11.69 -14.27 -3.87
N ALA A 28 10.45 -13.97 -4.27
CA ALA A 28 10.06 -13.86 -5.67
C ALA A 28 10.85 -12.76 -6.39
N ALA A 29 10.96 -11.57 -5.78
CA ALA A 29 11.75 -10.46 -6.32
C ALA A 29 13.24 -10.82 -6.47
N VAL A 30 13.84 -11.47 -5.47
CA VAL A 30 15.25 -11.92 -5.54
C VAL A 30 15.45 -12.94 -6.66
N LYS A 31 14.56 -13.94 -6.76
CA LYS A 31 14.66 -15.00 -7.76
C LYS A 31 14.55 -14.47 -9.19
N ARG A 32 13.69 -13.47 -9.41
CA ARG A 32 13.40 -12.91 -10.73
C ARG A 32 14.19 -11.65 -11.06
N TRP A 33 15.08 -11.19 -10.17
CA TRP A 33 15.78 -9.91 -10.33
C TRP A 33 16.60 -9.85 -11.63
N ASP A 34 17.31 -10.93 -11.94
CA ASP A 34 18.18 -11.01 -13.11
C ASP A 34 17.42 -11.21 -14.43
N ASP A 35 16.11 -11.50 -14.36
CA ASP A 35 15.23 -11.59 -15.53
C ASP A 35 14.80 -10.21 -16.04
N ILE A 36 14.83 -9.20 -15.16
CA ILE A 36 14.42 -7.82 -15.44
C ILE A 36 15.49 -7.12 -16.29
N ASP A 37 15.03 -6.40 -17.32
CA ASP A 37 15.87 -5.55 -18.15
C ASP A 37 16.50 -4.39 -17.34
N ALA A 38 17.55 -3.78 -17.91
CA ALA A 38 18.32 -2.75 -17.21
C ALA A 38 17.47 -1.52 -16.83
N ASP A 39 16.55 -1.12 -17.70
CA ASP A 39 15.63 0.00 -17.46
C ASP A 39 14.66 -0.32 -16.31
N GLY A 40 14.12 -1.53 -16.27
CA GLY A 40 13.25 -2.01 -15.20
C GLY A 40 13.99 -2.10 -13.86
N GLN A 41 15.24 -2.58 -13.84
CA GLN A 41 16.06 -2.58 -12.62
C GLN A 41 16.37 -1.16 -12.13
N TYR A 42 16.63 -0.22 -13.06
CA TYR A 42 16.84 1.19 -12.72
C TYR A 42 15.59 1.81 -12.09
N LEU A 43 14.42 1.64 -12.71
CA LEU A 43 13.15 2.15 -12.19
C LEU A 43 12.82 1.57 -10.81
N ALA A 44 12.97 0.25 -10.64
CA ALA A 44 12.77 -0.40 -9.34
C ALA A 44 13.74 0.13 -8.26
N GLY A 45 14.97 0.47 -8.65
CA GLY A 45 15.95 1.12 -7.79
C GLY A 45 15.47 2.50 -7.31
N ILE A 46 14.97 3.34 -8.22
CA ILE A 46 14.41 4.67 -7.91
C ILE A 46 13.21 4.53 -6.96
N ASP A 47 12.24 3.67 -7.27
CA ASP A 47 11.06 3.45 -6.43
C ASP A 47 11.45 2.96 -5.02
N GLY A 48 12.46 2.10 -4.95
CA GLY A 48 13.04 1.63 -3.69
C GLY A 48 13.71 2.75 -2.88
N VAL A 49 14.31 3.75 -3.53
CA VAL A 49 14.87 4.93 -2.86
C VAL A 49 13.77 5.86 -2.36
N VAL A 50 12.78 6.16 -3.21
CA VAL A 50 11.60 6.99 -2.86
C VAL A 50 10.89 6.43 -1.63
N THR A 51 10.60 5.13 -1.61
CA THR A 51 9.96 4.46 -0.47
C THR A 51 10.75 4.59 0.83
N ARG A 52 12.09 4.58 0.76
CA ARG A 52 12.97 4.75 1.93
C ARG A 52 12.97 6.20 2.42
N ILE A 53 12.95 7.16 1.51
CA ILE A 53 12.82 8.60 1.84
C ILE A 53 11.51 8.81 2.61
N ASP A 54 10.39 8.31 2.10
CA ASP A 54 9.07 8.44 2.74
C ASP A 54 9.04 7.80 4.12
N THR A 55 9.56 6.58 4.22
CA THR A 55 9.63 5.86 5.50
C THR A 55 10.45 6.65 6.52
N ARG A 56 11.57 7.23 6.10
CA ARG A 56 12.44 8.02 6.97
C ARG A 56 11.78 9.33 7.37
N ALA A 57 11.16 10.04 6.44
CA ALA A 57 10.46 11.30 6.65
C ALA A 57 9.31 11.15 7.67
N ARG A 58 8.49 10.10 7.54
CA ARG A 58 7.37 9.81 8.46
C ARG A 58 7.84 9.44 9.87
N ARG A 59 8.98 8.75 9.99
CA ARG A 59 9.54 8.31 11.28
C ARG A 59 10.29 9.42 11.99
N LEU A 60 10.91 10.34 11.25
CA LEU A 60 11.60 11.47 11.84
C LEU A 60 10.57 12.40 12.50
N LYS A 61 10.69 12.60 13.81
CA LYS A 61 9.78 13.46 14.57
C LYS A 61 10.36 14.85 14.76
N LEU A 62 9.49 15.86 14.74
CA LEU A 62 9.84 17.18 15.21
C LEU A 62 10.22 17.10 16.69
N LYS A 63 11.35 17.73 17.02
CA LYS A 63 11.77 18.02 18.39
C LYS A 63 11.75 19.53 18.58
N ALA A 64 11.62 20.00 19.83
CA ALA A 64 11.87 21.41 20.10
C ALA A 64 13.34 21.70 19.81
N GLU A 65 13.62 22.71 18.99
CA GLU A 65 14.97 23.22 18.79
C GLU A 65 15.29 24.18 19.94
N GLN A 66 15.97 23.68 20.96
CA GLN A 66 16.82 24.53 21.79
C GLN A 66 18.21 23.90 21.74
N ALA A 67 19.17 24.67 21.23
CA ALA A 67 20.51 24.21 20.90
C ALA A 67 21.13 23.39 22.04
N ALA A 68 21.50 22.14 21.75
CA ALA A 68 22.54 21.36 22.41
C ALA A 68 22.50 21.15 23.94
N ALA A 69 21.36 21.23 24.63
CA ALA A 69 21.28 20.94 26.08
C ALA A 69 20.56 19.61 26.40
N PRO A 70 20.97 18.88 27.46
CA PRO A 70 20.37 17.60 27.87
C PRO A 70 18.95 17.70 28.45
N ASP A 71 18.40 18.91 28.57
CA ASP A 71 17.08 19.19 29.17
C ASP A 71 16.10 19.71 28.10
N GLN A 72 15.99 18.98 26.98
CA GLN A 72 15.16 19.40 25.84
C GLN A 72 13.67 19.42 26.23
N ALA A 73 13.03 20.57 26.08
CA ALA A 73 11.59 20.69 26.23
C ALA A 73 10.85 19.80 25.22
N GLU A 74 9.97 18.93 25.70
CA GLU A 74 9.10 18.14 24.84
C GLU A 74 7.98 19.01 24.26
N LEU A 75 7.68 18.82 22.97
CA LEU A 75 6.50 19.43 22.36
C LEU A 75 5.24 18.75 22.92
N PRO A 76 4.13 19.48 23.17
CA PRO A 76 2.88 18.89 23.63
C PRO A 76 2.15 18.06 22.54
N PHE A 77 2.80 17.84 21.40
CA PHE A 77 2.32 17.07 20.26
C PHE A 77 3.50 16.41 19.54
N SER A 78 3.23 15.30 18.85
CA SER A 78 4.24 14.58 18.06
C SER A 78 3.92 14.63 16.58
N LEU A 79 4.59 15.54 15.87
CA LEU A 79 4.46 15.69 14.41
C LEU A 79 5.67 15.08 13.69
N PRO A 80 5.50 14.55 12.47
CA PRO A 80 6.64 14.19 11.63
C PRO A 80 7.42 15.46 11.24
N ALA A 81 8.72 15.33 10.98
CA ALA A 81 9.61 16.42 10.60
C ALA A 81 9.37 16.92 9.17
N ALA A 82 8.80 16.06 8.32
CA ALA A 82 8.29 16.43 7.01
C ALA A 82 6.91 15.82 6.78
N VAL A 83 6.07 16.51 6.01
CA VAL A 83 4.72 16.06 5.63
C VAL A 83 4.59 16.01 4.11
N ALA A 84 3.73 15.11 3.64
CA ALA A 84 3.34 15.02 2.24
C ALA A 84 2.40 16.17 1.86
N MET A 85 2.63 16.78 0.71
CA MET A 85 1.83 17.89 0.14
C MET A 85 0.95 17.46 -1.05
N ASP A 86 0.91 16.16 -1.33
CA ASP A 86 0.02 15.49 -2.27
C ASP A 86 -0.43 14.14 -1.70
N LEU A 87 -1.42 13.50 -2.33
CA LEU A 87 -2.00 12.25 -1.83
C LEU A 87 -1.01 11.09 -1.99
N GLU A 88 -0.23 11.13 -3.06
CA GLU A 88 0.75 10.15 -3.47
C GLU A 88 2.00 10.16 -2.58
N GLY A 89 2.26 11.26 -1.87
CA GLY A 89 3.41 11.42 -0.99
C GLY A 89 4.69 11.88 -1.69
N THR A 90 4.60 12.28 -2.96
CA THR A 90 5.76 12.61 -3.82
C THR A 90 6.47 13.89 -3.38
N THR A 91 5.74 14.87 -2.87
CA THR A 91 6.26 16.16 -2.42
C THR A 91 6.30 16.19 -0.91
N LEU A 92 7.51 16.22 -0.36
CA LEU A 92 7.74 16.37 1.07
C LEU A 92 8.17 17.80 1.39
N VAL A 93 7.50 18.42 2.36
CA VAL A 93 7.85 19.74 2.88
C VAL A 93 8.16 19.64 4.36
N SER A 94 9.19 20.37 4.81
CA SER A 94 9.56 20.44 6.23
C SER A 94 8.41 21.02 7.04
N THR A 95 7.97 20.30 8.07
CA THR A 95 6.83 20.72 8.90
C THR A 95 7.05 22.08 9.56
N ARG A 96 8.32 22.44 9.84
CA ARG A 96 8.68 23.74 10.42
C ARG A 96 8.59 24.90 9.44
N GLN A 97 8.62 24.63 8.14
CA GLN A 97 8.61 25.65 7.09
C GLN A 97 7.20 25.90 6.53
N LEU A 98 6.21 25.12 6.96
CA LEU A 98 4.83 25.27 6.49
C LEU A 98 4.23 26.58 7.01
N THR A 99 3.65 27.34 6.08
CA THR A 99 2.68 28.38 6.41
C THR A 99 1.42 27.77 7.01
N ARG A 100 0.56 28.60 7.63
CA ARG A 100 -0.75 28.16 8.14
C ARG A 100 -1.59 27.46 7.06
N THR A 101 -1.60 28.00 5.84
CA THR A 101 -2.38 27.44 4.72
C THR A 101 -1.83 26.09 4.30
N GLU A 102 -0.51 25.94 4.21
CA GLU A 102 0.12 24.67 3.86
C GLU A 102 -0.06 23.62 4.96
N PHE A 103 0.00 24.02 6.24
CA PHE A 103 -0.29 23.11 7.34
C PHE A 103 -1.75 22.63 7.34
N ALA A 104 -2.70 23.53 7.07
CA ALA A 104 -4.10 23.15 6.88
C ALA A 104 -4.28 22.20 5.69
N ARG A 105 -3.59 22.45 4.57
CA ARG A 105 -3.58 21.56 3.39
C ARG A 105 -3.02 20.18 3.72
N ALA A 106 -1.93 20.10 4.48
CA ALA A 106 -1.36 18.83 4.92
C ALA A 106 -2.36 18.03 5.79
N ILE A 107 -3.15 18.71 6.63
CA ILE A 107 -4.24 18.08 7.39
C ILE A 107 -5.33 17.53 6.45
N GLU A 108 -5.77 18.30 5.46
CA GLU A 108 -6.77 17.85 4.47
C GLU A 108 -6.31 16.60 3.70
N ILE A 109 -5.05 16.59 3.27
CA ILE A 109 -4.43 15.44 2.58
C ILE A 109 -4.45 14.22 3.50
N ARG A 110 -4.03 14.38 4.76
CA ARG A 110 -4.03 13.29 5.73
C ARG A 110 -5.44 12.77 6.01
N HIS A 111 -6.42 13.66 6.08
CA HIS A 111 -7.83 13.28 6.24
C HIS A 111 -8.33 12.44 5.06
N ARG A 112 -8.00 12.83 3.83
CA ARG A 112 -8.35 12.05 2.62
C ARG A 112 -7.68 10.69 2.60
N GLN A 113 -6.39 10.59 2.95
CA GLN A 113 -5.69 9.31 3.07
C GLN A 113 -6.39 8.39 4.07
N ILE A 114 -6.73 8.89 5.26
CA ILE A 114 -7.45 8.12 6.29
C ILE A 114 -8.83 7.69 5.79
N ALA A 115 -9.55 8.56 5.08
CA ALA A 115 -10.86 8.25 4.53
C ALA A 115 -10.78 7.10 3.50
N ASN A 116 -9.77 7.12 2.62
CA ASN A 116 -9.53 6.06 1.65
C ASN A 116 -9.20 4.73 2.33
N ASP A 117 -8.26 4.73 3.29
CA ASP A 117 -7.88 3.54 4.06
C ASP A 117 -9.10 2.96 4.83
N SER A 118 -9.92 3.84 5.39
CA SER A 118 -11.13 3.46 6.13
C SER A 118 -12.24 2.93 5.23
N ALA A 119 -12.38 3.46 4.01
CA ALA A 119 -13.31 2.94 3.01
C ALA A 119 -12.91 1.52 2.57
N ALA A 120 -11.64 1.30 2.24
CA ALA A 120 -11.14 -0.03 1.90
C ALA A 120 -11.37 -1.06 3.02
N LEU A 121 -11.10 -0.68 4.28
CA LEU A 121 -11.37 -1.55 5.43
C LEU A 121 -12.86 -1.88 5.59
N ARG A 122 -13.74 -0.93 5.29
CA ARG A 122 -15.19 -1.13 5.34
C ARG A 122 -15.65 -2.17 4.33
N GLU A 123 -15.15 -2.10 3.10
CA GLU A 123 -15.43 -3.09 2.06
C GLU A 123 -14.99 -4.49 2.51
N TRP A 124 -13.81 -4.61 3.13
CA TRP A 124 -13.33 -5.91 3.62
C TRP A 124 -14.19 -6.48 4.76
N ARG A 125 -14.68 -5.61 5.65
CA ARG A 125 -15.60 -6.02 6.73
C ARG A 125 -16.96 -6.44 6.18
N GLU A 126 -17.46 -5.75 5.19
CA GLU A 126 -18.72 -6.10 4.53
C GLU A 126 -18.60 -7.43 3.78
N ALA A 127 -17.48 -7.64 3.08
CA ALA A 127 -17.18 -8.91 2.43
C ALA A 127 -17.12 -10.07 3.43
N LEU A 128 -16.49 -9.87 4.59
CA LEU A 128 -16.49 -10.87 5.69
C LEU A 128 -17.91 -11.14 6.20
N ARG A 129 -18.70 -10.10 6.47
CA ARG A 129 -20.08 -10.23 6.95
C ARG A 129 -20.96 -11.05 6.01
N GLN A 130 -20.78 -10.90 4.69
CA GLN A 130 -21.51 -11.70 3.71
C GLN A 130 -21.01 -13.13 3.65
N ALA A 131 -19.68 -13.34 3.69
CA ALA A 131 -19.10 -14.68 3.66
C ALA A 131 -19.39 -15.49 4.93
N ASP A 132 -19.51 -14.85 6.10
CA ASP A 132 -19.82 -15.51 7.37
C ASP A 132 -21.11 -16.33 7.31
N GLN A 133 -22.12 -15.87 6.57
CA GLN A 133 -23.38 -16.60 6.39
C GLN A 133 -23.17 -17.99 5.76
N PHE A 134 -22.20 -18.10 4.84
CA PHE A 134 -21.86 -19.35 4.17
C PHE A 134 -20.86 -20.19 4.97
N TRP A 135 -19.94 -19.53 5.68
CA TRP A 135 -18.95 -20.19 6.52
C TRP A 135 -19.54 -20.86 7.75
N VAL A 136 -20.63 -20.35 8.31
CA VAL A 136 -21.35 -21.01 9.41
C VAL A 136 -21.77 -22.43 9.01
N ASP A 137 -22.30 -22.58 7.81
CA ASP A 137 -22.75 -23.87 7.28
C ASP A 137 -21.61 -24.68 6.64
N ASN A 138 -20.52 -24.02 6.23
CA ASN A 138 -19.38 -24.63 5.55
C ASN A 138 -18.03 -24.13 6.08
N PRO A 139 -17.60 -24.55 7.29
CA PRO A 139 -16.41 -23.98 7.94
C PRO A 139 -15.08 -24.22 7.21
N THR A 140 -15.03 -25.18 6.29
CA THR A 140 -13.83 -25.52 5.51
C THR A 140 -13.73 -24.76 4.19
N TRP A 141 -14.76 -24.02 3.81
CA TRP A 141 -14.75 -23.21 2.59
C TRP A 141 -13.66 -22.16 2.64
N ARG A 142 -13.09 -21.85 1.47
CA ARG A 142 -12.24 -20.67 1.30
C ARG A 142 -13.13 -19.48 1.02
N PHE A 143 -12.60 -18.28 1.22
CA PHE A 143 -13.34 -17.06 0.90
C PHE A 143 -13.81 -17.02 -0.57
N GLY A 144 -13.03 -17.61 -1.50
CA GLY A 144 -13.43 -17.76 -2.90
C GLY A 144 -14.70 -18.61 -3.09
N ASP A 145 -14.87 -19.68 -2.30
CA ASP A 145 -16.07 -20.53 -2.37
C ASP A 145 -17.30 -19.73 -1.85
N CYS A 146 -17.12 -18.97 -0.77
CA CYS A 146 -18.15 -18.05 -0.27
C CYS A 146 -18.50 -16.97 -1.30
N LEU A 147 -17.53 -16.39 -2.00
CA LEU A 147 -17.75 -15.42 -3.07
C LEU A 147 -18.59 -16.02 -4.21
N THR A 148 -18.27 -17.24 -4.67
CA THR A 148 -19.07 -17.93 -5.68
C THR A 148 -20.50 -18.15 -5.21
N ALA A 149 -20.70 -18.52 -3.94
CA ALA A 149 -22.03 -18.69 -3.36
C ALA A 149 -22.81 -17.35 -3.29
N ILE A 150 -22.17 -16.26 -2.87
CA ILE A 150 -22.75 -14.91 -2.85
C ILE A 150 -23.18 -14.47 -4.25
N LEU A 151 -22.33 -14.65 -5.27
CA LEU A 151 -22.65 -14.29 -6.65
C LEU A 151 -23.84 -15.09 -7.16
N THR A 152 -23.86 -16.40 -6.88
CA THR A 152 -24.96 -17.29 -7.27
C THR A 152 -26.27 -16.88 -6.60
N GLN A 153 -26.26 -16.55 -5.31
CA GLN A 153 -27.44 -16.09 -4.57
C GLN A 153 -28.00 -14.76 -5.13
N ASN A 154 -27.12 -13.87 -5.59
CA ASN A 154 -27.50 -12.56 -6.15
C ASN A 154 -27.80 -12.61 -7.66
N GLY A 155 -27.75 -13.79 -8.30
CA GLY A 155 -27.95 -13.93 -9.74
C GLY A 155 -26.88 -13.24 -10.60
N LEU A 156 -25.70 -12.99 -10.02
CA LEU A 156 -24.58 -12.34 -10.70
C LEU A 156 -23.68 -13.39 -11.38
N PRO A 157 -23.07 -13.06 -12.53
CA PRO A 157 -22.18 -13.98 -13.23
C PRO A 157 -20.96 -14.30 -12.37
N HIS A 158 -20.48 -15.55 -12.46
CA HIS A 158 -19.26 -15.99 -11.79
C HIS A 158 -18.08 -15.15 -12.26
N LEU A 159 -17.26 -14.63 -11.34
CA LEU A 159 -15.97 -14.02 -11.67
C LEU A 159 -15.05 -15.14 -12.16
N SER A 160 -14.99 -15.40 -13.46
CA SER A 160 -13.94 -16.26 -14.03
C SER A 160 -12.71 -15.39 -14.24
N GLY A 161 -11.63 -15.65 -13.49
CA GLY A 161 -10.34 -14.95 -13.59
C GLY A 161 -9.57 -15.22 -14.89
N LYS A 162 -10.24 -15.15 -16.05
CA LYS A 162 -9.66 -15.22 -17.39
C LYS A 162 -10.19 -14.07 -18.23
N GLU A 163 -9.72 -12.86 -17.97
CA GLU A 163 -9.61 -11.88 -19.05
C GLU A 163 -8.17 -11.87 -19.51
N ALA A 164 -8.01 -12.43 -20.71
CA ALA A 164 -6.77 -12.58 -21.42
C ALA A 164 -6.25 -11.21 -21.86
N ALA A 165 -4.93 -11.09 -21.84
CA ALA A 165 -4.22 -10.10 -22.62
C ALA A 165 -4.77 -10.05 -24.06
N GLN A 166 -5.16 -8.85 -24.48
CA GLN A 166 -5.13 -8.39 -25.86
C GLN A 166 -4.44 -7.03 -25.88
#